data_AF-A0A934E888-F1
#
_entry.id   AF-A0A934E888-F1
#
_cell.length_a   1.000
_cell.length_b   1.000
_cell.length_c   1.000
_cell.angle_alpha   90.00
_cell.angle_beta   90.00
_cell.angle_gamma   90.00
#
_symmetry.space_group_name_H-M   'P 1'
#
loop_
_entity.id
_entity.type
_entity.pdbx_description
1 polymer ?
#
loop_
_entity_poly.entity_id
_entity_poly.type
_entity_poly.pdbx_seq_one_letter_code
_entity_poly.pdbx_strand_id
1 'polypeptide(L)'
;MDGLAPAAVIGVSAVSAFGVGWRGLGQALLERRLTPRASEQLARSHPGTPASEVPAIAAADEVADAKARRLMSRAAHLAAVAMKKALDDAGWGDGRQEIGCYL
;
A
#
# COMPACT_ATOMS: atom_id res chain seq x y z
N MET A 1 -23.85 -28.91 9.42
CA MET A 1 -22.69 -28.01 9.41
C MET A 1 -22.69 -27.34 8.05
N ASP A 2 -23.17 -26.11 7.96
CA ASP A 2 -22.98 -25.31 6.75
C ASP A 2 -21.47 -25.07 6.61
N GLY A 3 -20.85 -25.80 5.69
CA GLY A 3 -19.44 -25.67 5.41
C GLY A 3 -19.21 -24.29 4.80
N LEU A 4 -18.45 -23.43 5.50
CA LEU A 4 -17.99 -22.16 4.95
C LEU A 4 -17.34 -22.42 3.59
N ALA A 5 -17.91 -21.83 2.54
CA ALA A 5 -17.32 -21.88 1.21
C ALA A 5 -15.93 -21.20 1.27
N PRO A 6 -14.91 -21.76 0.60
CA PRO A 6 -13.59 -21.17 0.59
C PRO A 6 -13.62 -19.79 -0.09
N ALA A 7 -12.99 -18.79 0.54
CA ALA A 7 -12.79 -17.46 -0.03
C ALA A 7 -11.41 -17.38 -0.70
N ALA A 8 -11.38 -17.07 -1.99
CA ALA A 8 -10.13 -16.88 -2.72
C ALA A 8 -9.62 -15.43 -2.61
N VAL A 9 -8.30 -15.28 -2.49
CA VAL A 9 -7.64 -13.97 -2.65
C VAL A 9 -7.39 -13.75 -4.13
N ILE A 10 -8.11 -12.79 -4.73
CA ILE A 10 -8.04 -12.51 -6.17
C ILE A 10 -7.11 -11.34 -6.53
N GLY A 11 -6.67 -10.57 -5.54
CA GLY A 11 -5.73 -9.48 -5.72
C GLY A 11 -5.11 -9.09 -4.39
N VAL A 12 -3.84 -8.68 -4.41
CA VAL A 12 -3.11 -8.28 -3.21
C VAL A 12 -2.25 -7.05 -3.49
N SER A 13 -2.14 -6.19 -2.49
CA SER A 13 -1.20 -5.09 -2.52
C SER A 13 -0.85 -4.66 -1.10
N ALA A 14 0.31 -4.04 -0.94
CA ALA A 14 0.75 -3.44 0.30
C ALA A 14 1.43 -2.12 0.02
N VAL A 15 1.42 -1.23 1.01
CA VAL A 15 2.36 -0.11 1.07
C VAL A 15 3.33 -0.42 2.20
N SER A 16 4.61 -0.48 1.88
CA SER A 16 5.66 -0.87 2.83
C SER A 16 6.92 -0.04 2.62
N ALA A 17 7.92 -0.27 3.48
CA ALA A 17 9.25 0.30 3.30
C ALA A 17 10.00 -0.22 2.05
N PHE A 18 9.44 -1.23 1.36
CA PHE A 18 9.93 -1.75 0.08
C PHE A 18 9.16 -1.19 -1.13
N GLY A 19 8.28 -0.20 -0.92
CA GLY A 19 7.50 0.45 -1.96
C GLY A 19 6.01 0.11 -1.93
N VAL A 20 5.35 0.39 -3.05
CA VAL A 20 3.91 0.19 -3.27
C VAL A 20 3.69 -1.06 -4.12
N GLY A 21 2.70 -1.87 -3.77
CA GLY A 21 2.43 -3.18 -4.37
C GLY A 21 3.24 -4.31 -3.71
N TRP A 22 3.07 -5.52 -4.22
CA TRP A 22 3.74 -6.71 -3.68
C TRP A 22 5.10 -7.00 -4.31
N ARG A 23 5.36 -6.48 -5.52
CA ARG A 23 6.57 -6.82 -6.30
C ARG A 23 7.87 -6.36 -5.64
N GLY A 24 7.91 -5.15 -5.08
CA GLY A 24 9.10 -4.63 -4.40
C GLY A 24 9.51 -5.48 -3.20
N LEU A 25 8.53 -5.89 -2.39
CA LEU A 25 8.76 -6.82 -1.27
C LEU A 25 9.16 -8.22 -1.77
N GLY A 26 8.49 -8.74 -2.79
CA GLY A 26 8.82 -10.05 -3.39
C GLY A 26 10.25 -10.09 -3.94
N GLN A 27 10.68 -9.03 -4.63
CA GLN A 27 12.04 -8.91 -5.14
C GLN A 27 13.06 -8.82 -3.99
N ALA A 28 12.79 -8.01 -2.96
CA ALA A 28 13.66 -7.92 -1.78
C ALA A 28 13.83 -9.27 -1.07
N LEU A 29 12.76 -10.08 -1.01
CA LEU A 29 12.81 -11.45 -0.48
C LEU A 29 13.68 -12.36 -1.34
N LEU A 30 13.50 -12.36 -2.67
CA LEU A 30 14.30 -13.17 -3.60
C LEU A 30 15.79 -12.80 -3.55
N GLU A 31 16.10 -11.50 -3.45
CA GLU A 31 17.47 -10.99 -3.36
C GLU A 31 18.08 -11.10 -1.96
N ARG A 32 17.31 -11.56 -0.96
CA ARG A 32 17.69 -11.58 0.47
C ARG A 32 18.11 -10.20 1.00
N ARG A 33 17.53 -9.14 0.45
CA ARG A 33 17.77 -7.73 0.83
C ARG A 33 16.63 -7.20 1.68
N LEU A 34 16.46 -7.77 2.87
CA LEU A 34 15.41 -7.40 3.83
C LEU A 34 15.80 -6.20 4.72
N THR A 35 16.62 -5.29 4.21
CA THR A 35 16.96 -4.04 4.89
C THR A 35 16.04 -2.94 4.36
N PRO A 36 14.93 -2.64 5.04
CA PRO A 36 14.02 -1.57 4.62
C PRO A 36 14.71 -0.21 4.67
N ARG A 37 14.24 0.74 3.85
CA ARG A 37 14.76 2.11 3.86
C ARG A 37 14.63 2.72 5.26
N ALA A 38 15.74 3.20 5.81
CA ALA A 38 15.75 3.87 7.11
C ALA A 38 14.99 5.21 7.05
N SER A 39 14.29 5.57 8.13
CA SER A 39 13.56 6.83 8.21
C SER A 39 14.49 8.03 8.37
N GLU A 40 14.57 8.89 7.37
CA GLU A 40 15.38 10.12 7.44
C GLU A 40 14.75 11.14 8.40
N GLN A 41 13.42 11.26 8.38
CA GLN A 41 12.69 12.20 9.22
C GLN A 41 12.87 11.87 10.71
N LEU A 42 12.76 10.58 11.07
CA LEU A 42 12.93 10.17 12.47
C LEU A 42 14.40 10.25 12.89
N ALA A 43 15.35 9.89 12.02
CA ALA A 43 16.78 10.01 12.32
C ALA A 43 17.22 11.45 12.66
N ARG A 44 16.60 12.46 12.04
CA ARG A 44 16.89 13.88 12.33
C ARG A 44 16.40 14.33 13.71
N SER A 45 15.29 13.78 14.19
CA SER A 45 14.67 14.19 15.46
C SER A 45 15.04 13.28 16.63
N HIS A 46 15.32 12.00 16.36
CA HIS A 46 15.61 10.96 17.33
C HIS A 46 16.75 10.06 16.84
N PRO A 47 18.01 10.57 16.84
CA PRO A 47 19.16 9.83 16.38
C PRO A 47 19.29 8.47 17.10
N GLY A 48 19.65 7.42 16.35
CA GLY A 48 19.79 6.07 16.90
C GLY A 48 18.49 5.27 17.03
N THR A 49 17.33 5.86 16.77
CA THR A 49 16.06 5.13 16.76
C THR A 49 15.93 4.29 15.48
N PRO A 50 15.78 2.96 15.57
CA PRO A 50 15.55 2.14 14.39
C PRO A 50 14.13 2.38 13.87
N ALA A 51 14.04 2.99 12.68
CA ALA A 51 12.77 3.23 12.01
C ALA A 51 12.93 3.10 10.49
N SER A 52 11.84 2.70 9.84
CA SER A 52 11.77 2.60 8.38
C SER A 52 10.73 3.55 7.82
N GLU A 53 10.93 3.98 6.58
CA GLU A 53 10.00 4.87 5.91
C GLU A 53 9.39 4.23 4.67
N VAL A 54 8.09 4.48 4.52
CA VAL A 54 7.38 4.23 3.28
C VAL A 54 7.87 5.25 2.24
N PRO A 55 8.32 4.81 1.05
CA PRO A 55 8.69 5.72 -0.03
C PRO A 55 7.58 6.70 -0.41
N ALA A 56 7.95 7.80 -1.07
CA ALA A 56 6.96 8.72 -1.61
C ALA A 56 6.03 7.99 -2.61
N ILE A 57 4.72 8.22 -2.48
CA ILE A 57 3.73 7.67 -3.41
C ILE A 57 3.85 8.43 -4.73
N ALA A 58 3.98 7.70 -5.84
CA ALA A 58 4.04 8.31 -7.16
C ALA A 58 2.70 8.96 -7.51
N ALA A 59 2.72 10.05 -8.28
CA ALA A 59 1.50 10.77 -8.66
C ALA A 59 0.48 9.88 -9.39
N ALA A 60 0.97 8.90 -10.19
CA ALA A 60 0.11 7.93 -10.88
C ALA A 60 -0.62 6.97 -9.91
N ASP A 61 -0.07 6.74 -8.72
CA ASP A 61 -0.64 5.84 -7.70
C ASP A 61 -1.55 6.58 -6.71
N GLU A 62 -1.66 7.90 -6.80
CA GLU A 62 -2.57 8.67 -5.96
C GLU A 62 -4.04 8.30 -6.21
N VAL A 63 -4.82 8.32 -5.12
CA VAL A 63 -6.20 7.81 -5.07
C VAL A 63 -7.24 8.92 -4.93
N ALA A 64 -6.84 10.08 -4.42
CA ALA A 64 -7.76 11.16 -4.08
C ALA A 64 -7.25 12.53 -4.55
N ASP A 65 -8.19 13.41 -4.90
CA ASP A 65 -7.90 14.82 -5.12
C ASP A 65 -7.31 15.47 -3.84
N ALA A 66 -6.73 16.66 -3.99
CA ALA A 66 -6.07 17.34 -2.87
C ALA A 66 -7.03 17.65 -1.70
N LYS A 67 -8.33 17.79 -1.96
CA LYS A 67 -9.33 18.13 -0.94
C LYS A 67 -9.70 16.90 -0.12
N ALA A 68 -10.01 15.78 -0.77
CA ALA A 68 -10.32 14.52 -0.11
C ALA A 68 -9.11 14.00 0.69
N ARG A 69 -7.90 14.11 0.13
CA ARG A 69 -6.66 13.69 0.81
C ARG A 69 -6.38 14.46 2.11
N ARG A 70 -6.75 15.74 2.17
CA ARG A 70 -6.61 16.57 3.39
C ARG A 70 -7.48 16.08 4.55
N LEU A 71 -8.56 15.35 4.25
CA LEU A 71 -9.46 14.78 5.24
C LEU A 71 -9.02 13.37 5.68
N MET A 72 -8.02 12.79 5.01
CA MET A 72 -7.51 11.47 5.33
C MET A 72 -6.40 11.55 6.38
N SER A 73 -6.43 10.64 7.35
CA SER A 73 -5.23 10.32 8.11
C SER A 73 -4.18 9.70 7.17
N ARG A 74 -2.90 9.77 7.53
CA ARG A 74 -1.85 9.10 6.74
C ARG A 74 -2.15 7.60 6.55
N ALA A 75 -2.64 6.93 7.59
CA ALA A 75 -3.01 5.52 7.51
C ALA A 75 -4.15 5.28 6.50
N ALA A 76 -5.19 6.11 6.51
CA ALA A 76 -6.30 6.01 5.55
C ALA A 76 -5.83 6.26 4.12
N HIS A 77 -4.95 7.26 3.91
CA HIS A 77 -4.36 7.53 2.60
C HIS A 77 -3.55 6.34 2.07
N LEU A 78 -2.66 5.77 2.90
CA LEU A 78 -1.85 4.60 2.49
C LEU A 78 -2.72 3.36 2.23
N ALA A 79 -3.77 3.15 3.04
CA ALA A 79 -4.72 2.06 2.83
C ALA A 79 -5.49 2.22 1.52
N ALA A 80 -5.90 3.45 1.17
CA ALA A 80 -6.56 3.73 -0.10
C ALA A 80 -5.63 3.47 -1.30
N VAL A 81 -4.35 3.87 -1.22
CA VAL A 81 -3.33 3.56 -2.25
C VAL A 81 -3.16 2.04 -2.41
N ALA A 82 -3.04 1.31 -1.29
CA ALA A 82 -2.94 -0.14 -1.30
C ALA A 82 -4.19 -0.78 -1.95
N MET A 83 -5.38 -0.28 -1.60
CA MET A 83 -6.65 -0.77 -2.13
C MET A 83 -6.76 -0.57 -3.65
N LYS A 84 -6.44 0.62 -4.17
CA LYS A 84 -6.37 0.86 -5.63
C LYS A 84 -5.49 -0.17 -6.32
N LYS A 85 -4.32 -0.45 -5.73
CA LYS A 85 -3.38 -1.42 -6.30
C LYS A 85 -3.83 -2.86 -6.20
N ALA A 86 -4.56 -3.23 -5.15
CA ALA A 86 -5.17 -4.55 -5.05
C ALA A 86 -6.29 -4.74 -6.08
N LEU A 87 -7.06 -3.68 -6.38
CA LEU A 87 -8.06 -3.72 -7.46
C LEU A 87 -7.41 -3.85 -8.83
N ASP A 88 -6.31 -3.14 -9.08
CA ASP A 88 -5.55 -3.30 -10.32
C ASP A 88 -4.99 -4.73 -10.46
N ASP A 89 -4.47 -5.30 -9.37
CA ASP A 89 -3.95 -6.68 -9.33
C ASP A 89 -5.06 -7.72 -9.60
N ALA A 90 -6.28 -7.46 -9.12
CA ALA A 90 -7.46 -8.27 -9.39
C ALA A 90 -8.08 -8.06 -10.79
N GLY A 91 -7.57 -7.09 -11.58
CA GLY A 91 -8.15 -6.70 -12.86
C GLY A 91 -9.47 -5.93 -12.76
N TRP A 92 -9.74 -5.30 -11.61
CA TRP A 92 -10.99 -4.59 -11.30
C TRP A 92 -10.85 -3.06 -11.28
N GLY A 93 -9.75 -2.52 -11.83
CA GLY A 93 -9.46 -1.07 -11.82
C GLY A 93 -10.57 -0.21 -12.45
N ASP A 94 -11.12 -0.66 -13.59
CA ASP A 94 -12.10 0.12 -14.38
C ASP A 94 -13.55 -0.02 -13.86
N GLY A 95 -13.86 -1.05 -13.07
CA GLY A 95 -15.20 -1.38 -12.57
C GLY A 95 -15.41 -1.09 -11.07
N ARG A 96 -14.49 -0.37 -10.42
CA ARG A 96 -14.47 -0.20 -8.96
C ARG A 96 -15.77 0.37 -8.36
N GLN A 97 -16.49 1.20 -9.10
CA GLN A 97 -17.76 1.77 -8.64
C GLN A 97 -18.88 0.73 -8.58
N GLU A 98 -18.85 -0.27 -9.47
CA GLU A 98 -19.85 -1.34 -9.54
C GLU A 98 -19.79 -2.28 -8.33
N ILE A 99 -18.62 -2.35 -7.69
CA ILE A 99 -18.38 -3.09 -6.44
C ILE A 99 -18.47 -2.20 -5.19
N GLY A 100 -18.93 -0.95 -5.34
CA GLY A 100 -19.10 0.00 -4.23
C GLY A 100 -17.79 0.56 -3.66
N CYS A 101 -16.67 0.48 -4.40
CA CYS A 101 -15.40 1.02 -3.97
C CYS A 101 -15.18 2.46 -4.49
N TYR A 102 -15.15 3.40 -3.55
CA TYR A 102 -14.91 4.83 -3.80
C TYR A 102 -13.61 5.24 -3.10
N LEU A 103 -12.57 5.49 -3.90
CA LEU A 103 -11.24 5.90 -3.48
C LEU A 103 -10.99 7.35 -3.86
#